data_AF-A0A1Y3NEA9-F1
#
_entry.id   AF-A0A1Y3NEA9-F1
#
_cell.length_a   1.000
_cell.length_b   1.000
_cell.length_c   1.000
_cell.angle_alpha   90.00
_cell.angle_beta   90.00
_cell.angle_gamma   90.00
#
_symmetry.space_group_name_H-M   'P 1'
#
loop_
_entity.id
_entity.type
_entity.pdbx_description
1 polymer ?
#
loop_
_entity_poly.entity_id
_entity_poly.type
_entity_poly.pdbx_seq_one_letter_code
_entity_poly.pdbx_strand_id
1 'polypeptide(L)'
;MKLFVFLSIYFVLFLSLIDARRLIVIRHGEKISDDYLHLNSKGKARAQCLHKIFNTNTIYGKPQSIYSNKRGSRSHRPYDTVKPLADRYGLRIKEFKKTDPKKFVKDTLNRDKSNIILLSSAREWIPSLLKAIGYRIKEEVDDFDNVWVIENDDKKGHGKLSVKKQNLESCIKYYLAHGNTDGIAVNSKNKKGSSKKNNSKNNKTKNNKSKKNTKKSSKKTTTKKSKPVNKNTKKAKPVKKNKQISKKSKPVVRNTKKSNQNKNNRKRY
;
A
#
# COMPACT_ATOMS: atom_id res chain seq x y z
N MET A 1 47.74 -18.30 -32.34
CA MET A 1 46.47 -17.56 -32.52
C MET A 1 45.24 -18.22 -31.90
N LYS A 2 45.10 -19.55 -31.86
CA LYS A 2 43.91 -20.22 -31.30
C LYS A 2 43.69 -20.05 -29.79
N LEU A 3 44.76 -19.87 -29.00
CA LEU A 3 44.67 -19.71 -27.53
C LEU A 3 44.06 -18.37 -27.07
N PHE A 4 44.25 -17.29 -27.85
CA PHE A 4 43.67 -15.98 -27.54
C PHE A 4 42.16 -15.91 -27.78
N VAL A 5 41.63 -16.75 -28.67
CA VAL A 5 40.18 -16.82 -28.96
C VAL A 5 39.42 -17.49 -27.81
N PHE A 6 40.02 -18.48 -27.13
CA PHE A 6 39.38 -19.12 -25.98
C PHE A 6 39.34 -18.22 -24.74
N LEU A 7 40.35 -17.36 -24.55
CA LEU A 7 40.41 -16.43 -23.42
C LEU A 7 39.37 -15.30 -23.54
N SER A 8 39.08 -14.83 -24.76
CA SER A 8 38.08 -13.78 -24.99
C SER A 8 36.64 -14.27 -24.82
N ILE A 9 36.35 -15.53 -25.18
CA ILE A 9 35.02 -16.14 -24.97
C ILE A 9 34.73 -16.28 -23.47
N TYR A 10 35.73 -16.61 -22.65
CA TYR A 10 35.59 -16.68 -21.18
C TYR A 10 35.35 -15.30 -20.53
N PHE A 11 35.96 -14.23 -21.07
CA PHE A 11 35.77 -12.88 -20.57
C PHE A 11 34.35 -12.34 -20.85
N VAL A 12 33.76 -12.69 -22.00
CA VAL A 12 32.37 -12.33 -22.33
C VAL A 12 31.35 -13.14 -21.52
N LEU A 13 31.65 -14.40 -21.16
CA LEU A 13 30.76 -15.23 -20.32
C LEU A 13 30.67 -14.75 -18.86
N PHE A 14 31.63 -13.96 -18.39
CA PHE A 14 31.68 -13.47 -17.01
C PHE A 14 31.01 -12.11 -16.79
N LEU A 15 30.45 -11.47 -17.84
CA LEU A 15 29.47 -10.38 -17.66
C LEU A 15 28.14 -10.97 -17.18
N SER A 16 28.15 -11.57 -15.99
CA SER A 16 26.94 -11.77 -15.22
C SER A 16 26.34 -10.39 -15.00
N LEU A 17 25.20 -10.13 -15.66
CA LEU A 17 24.35 -8.99 -15.36
C LEU A 17 24.08 -9.02 -13.87
N ILE A 18 24.77 -8.15 -13.11
CA ILE A 18 24.40 -7.85 -11.74
C ILE A 18 23.04 -7.16 -11.85
N ASP A 19 21.98 -7.95 -11.66
CA ASP A 19 20.63 -7.47 -11.70
C ASP A 19 20.41 -6.57 -10.48
N ALA A 20 20.65 -5.26 -10.68
CA ALA A 20 20.55 -4.25 -9.63
C ALA A 20 19.06 -4.02 -9.31
N ARG A 21 18.49 -4.95 -8.56
CA ARG A 21 17.11 -4.89 -8.10
C ARG A 21 17.00 -3.92 -6.91
N ARG A 22 15.96 -3.09 -6.93
CA ARG A 22 15.62 -2.10 -5.92
C ARG A 22 14.23 -2.37 -5.38
N LEU A 23 14.14 -2.55 -4.05
CA LEU A 23 12.87 -2.56 -3.35
C LEU A 23 12.64 -1.23 -2.66
N ILE A 24 11.47 -0.67 -2.86
CA ILE A 24 11.06 0.59 -2.25
C ILE A 24 9.81 0.30 -1.43
N VAL A 25 9.86 0.59 -0.13
CA VAL A 25 8.71 0.49 0.75
C VAL A 25 8.29 1.90 1.18
N ILE A 26 7.00 2.18 1.10
CA ILE A 26 6.39 3.41 1.61
C ILE A 26 5.24 3.07 2.55
N ARG A 27 5.00 3.97 3.51
CA ARG A 27 3.76 3.95 4.27
C ARG A 27 2.61 4.46 3.39
N HIS A 28 1.38 4.01 3.66
CA HIS A 28 0.19 4.66 3.12
C HIS A 28 0.15 6.16 3.49
N GLY A 29 -0.52 6.99 2.70
CA GLY A 29 -0.68 8.43 2.97
C GLY A 29 -1.58 8.74 4.17
N GLU A 30 -1.72 10.03 4.47
CA GLU A 30 -2.41 10.55 5.65
C GLU A 30 -3.89 10.09 5.72
N LYS A 31 -4.36 9.87 6.95
CA LYS A 31 -5.70 9.35 7.28
C LYS A 31 -6.41 10.30 8.25
N ILE A 32 -7.74 10.18 8.33
CA ILE A 32 -8.54 10.92 9.33
C ILE A 32 -8.34 10.29 10.71
N SER A 33 -8.55 8.99 10.79
CA SER A 33 -8.39 8.19 12.00
C SER A 33 -8.08 6.73 11.62
N ASP A 34 -7.84 5.87 12.61
CA ASP A 34 -7.61 4.45 12.36
C ASP A 34 -8.86 3.73 11.82
N ASP A 35 -10.05 4.16 12.26
CA ASP A 35 -11.34 3.59 11.86
C ASP A 35 -11.79 4.01 10.45
N TYR A 36 -11.11 4.98 9.86
CA TYR A 36 -11.46 5.47 8.54
C TYR A 36 -10.73 4.73 7.42
N LEU A 37 -11.47 4.07 6.52
CA LEU A 37 -10.90 3.18 5.50
C LEU A 37 -9.95 3.86 4.52
N HIS A 38 -10.20 5.12 4.18
CA HIS A 38 -9.56 5.81 3.05
C HIS A 38 -8.56 6.88 3.50
N LEU A 39 -7.88 7.47 2.52
CA LEU A 39 -7.01 8.62 2.72
C LEU A 39 -7.82 9.89 3.00
N ASN A 40 -7.29 10.76 3.86
CA ASN A 40 -7.81 12.13 4.00
C ASN A 40 -7.36 13.00 2.80
N SER A 41 -7.72 14.28 2.77
CA SER A 41 -7.36 15.18 1.66
C SER A 41 -5.84 15.30 1.45
N LYS A 42 -5.05 15.40 2.54
CA LYS A 42 -3.58 15.43 2.48
C LYS A 42 -3.01 14.12 1.92
N GLY A 43 -3.54 12.98 2.34
CA GLY A 43 -3.12 11.66 1.86
C GLY A 43 -3.45 11.45 0.38
N LYS A 44 -4.61 11.91 -0.08
CA LYS A 44 -4.98 11.91 -1.51
C LYS A 44 -4.03 12.79 -2.32
N ALA A 45 -3.70 13.98 -1.83
CA ALA A 45 -2.72 14.86 -2.46
C ALA A 45 -1.34 14.19 -2.56
N ARG A 46 -0.86 13.57 -1.46
CA ARG A 46 0.38 12.79 -1.46
C ARG A 46 0.37 11.68 -2.50
N ALA A 47 -0.71 10.90 -2.57
CA ALA A 47 -0.88 9.81 -3.52
C ALA A 47 -0.75 10.30 -4.98
N GLN A 48 -1.31 11.46 -5.29
CA GLN A 48 -1.21 12.09 -6.61
C GLN A 48 0.22 12.57 -6.90
N CYS A 49 0.89 13.12 -5.89
CA CYS A 49 2.25 13.64 -6.00
C CYS A 49 3.35 12.57 -6.13
N LEU A 50 3.05 11.29 -5.86
CA LEU A 50 4.05 10.21 -5.96
C LEU A 50 4.75 10.13 -7.32
N HIS A 51 4.09 10.53 -8.41
CA HIS A 51 4.69 10.51 -9.75
C HIS A 51 5.89 11.48 -9.90
N LYS A 52 5.96 12.52 -9.06
CA LYS A 52 7.07 13.49 -9.06
C LYS A 52 8.37 12.85 -8.61
N ILE A 53 8.30 11.82 -7.76
CA ILE A 53 9.48 11.14 -7.22
C ILE A 53 9.69 9.73 -7.79
N PHE A 54 8.68 9.08 -8.32
CA PHE A 54 8.78 7.72 -8.88
C PHE A 54 8.80 7.71 -10.40
N ASN A 55 9.75 8.40 -11.02
CA ASN A 55 9.90 8.46 -12.48
C ASN A 55 11.35 8.16 -12.91
N THR A 56 11.60 8.09 -14.22
CA THR A 56 12.90 7.72 -14.78
C THR A 56 14.04 8.68 -14.44
N ASN A 57 13.73 9.90 -14.03
CA ASN A 57 14.71 10.97 -13.83
C ASN A 57 15.07 11.16 -12.35
N THR A 58 14.55 10.33 -11.45
CA THR A 58 14.79 10.43 -10.01
C THR A 58 15.61 9.27 -9.50
N ILE A 59 16.19 9.44 -8.32
CA ILE A 59 16.94 8.39 -7.61
C ILE A 59 16.12 7.13 -7.33
N TYR A 60 14.79 7.23 -7.29
CA TYR A 60 13.93 6.08 -7.02
C TYR A 60 13.64 5.29 -8.29
N GLY A 61 13.59 5.96 -9.45
CA GLY A 61 13.23 5.36 -10.73
C GLY A 61 11.72 5.15 -10.89
N LYS A 62 11.32 4.72 -12.09
CA LYS A 62 9.93 4.34 -12.40
C LYS A 62 9.68 2.89 -11.95
N PRO A 63 8.73 2.62 -11.04
CA PRO A 63 8.38 1.26 -10.66
C PRO A 63 7.91 0.44 -11.86
N GLN A 64 8.27 -0.85 -11.88
CA GLN A 64 7.80 -1.83 -12.85
C GLN A 64 6.77 -2.79 -12.24
N SER A 65 6.80 -2.95 -10.91
CA SER A 65 5.75 -3.63 -10.15
C SER A 65 5.36 -2.82 -8.92
N ILE A 66 4.07 -2.84 -8.61
CA ILE A 66 3.49 -2.17 -7.45
C ILE A 66 2.72 -3.18 -6.62
N TYR A 67 3.01 -3.21 -5.33
CA TYR A 67 2.34 -4.03 -4.34
C TYR A 67 1.70 -3.16 -3.27
N SER A 68 0.57 -3.62 -2.73
CA SER A 68 -0.03 -3.03 -1.54
C SER A 68 -0.50 -4.10 -0.58
N ASN A 69 -0.60 -3.78 0.71
CA ASN A 69 -1.41 -4.63 1.58
C ASN A 69 -2.82 -4.79 0.97
N LYS A 70 -3.39 -5.97 1.13
CA LYS A 70 -4.76 -6.28 0.72
C LYS A 70 -5.74 -5.34 1.42
N ARG A 71 -6.63 -4.75 0.64
CA ARG A 71 -7.79 -4.01 1.12
C ARG A 71 -8.66 -4.91 1.98
N GLY A 72 -9.06 -4.39 3.13
CA GLY A 72 -9.99 -5.08 4.01
C GLY A 72 -10.87 -4.09 4.75
N SER A 73 -11.75 -4.60 5.60
CA SER A 73 -12.72 -3.83 6.38
C SER A 73 -12.12 -2.80 7.35
N ARG A 74 -10.79 -2.77 7.52
CA ARG A 74 -10.08 -1.84 8.40
C ARG A 74 -9.21 -0.82 7.66
N SER A 75 -8.85 -1.06 6.39
CA SER A 75 -8.00 -0.11 5.66
C SER A 75 -7.93 -0.44 4.16
N HIS A 76 -8.13 0.60 3.35
CA HIS A 76 -7.82 0.62 1.91
C HIS A 76 -6.59 1.49 1.60
N ARG A 77 -6.10 2.22 2.60
CA ARG A 77 -5.11 3.30 2.47
C ARG A 77 -3.84 2.91 1.70
N PRO A 78 -3.20 1.74 1.92
CA PRO A 78 -2.01 1.36 1.16
C PRO A 78 -2.29 1.24 -0.34
N TYR A 79 -3.44 0.67 -0.72
CA TYR A 79 -3.87 0.58 -2.11
C TYR A 79 -4.15 1.98 -2.68
N ASP A 80 -4.96 2.78 -1.97
CA ASP A 80 -5.35 4.13 -2.41
C ASP A 80 -4.13 5.05 -2.59
N THR A 81 -3.06 4.83 -1.82
CA THR A 81 -1.83 5.64 -1.87
C THR A 81 -1.08 5.46 -3.18
N VAL A 82 -1.02 4.23 -3.71
CA VAL A 82 -0.27 3.93 -4.93
C VAL A 82 -1.15 3.89 -6.18
N LYS A 83 -2.48 3.95 -6.03
CA LYS A 83 -3.42 3.89 -7.15
C LYS A 83 -3.18 4.95 -8.21
N PRO A 84 -3.03 6.25 -7.90
CA PRO A 84 -2.82 7.26 -8.94
C PRO A 84 -1.52 7.03 -9.73
N LEU A 85 -0.46 6.58 -9.05
CA LEU A 85 0.81 6.23 -9.69
C LEU A 85 0.67 5.01 -10.61
N ALA A 86 -0.01 3.97 -10.13
CA ALA A 86 -0.26 2.75 -10.88
C ALA A 86 -1.09 3.03 -12.15
N ASP A 87 -2.17 3.79 -12.01
CA ASP A 87 -3.02 4.23 -13.13
C ASP A 87 -2.19 5.01 -14.16
N ARG A 88 -1.36 5.96 -13.70
CA ARG A 88 -0.48 6.76 -14.57
C ARG A 88 0.50 5.93 -15.38
N TYR A 89 1.00 4.83 -14.82
CA TYR A 89 1.98 3.96 -15.50
C TYR A 89 1.36 2.72 -16.14
N GLY A 90 0.04 2.57 -16.13
CA GLY A 90 -0.64 1.40 -16.67
C GLY A 90 -0.29 0.11 -15.92
N LEU A 91 0.05 0.20 -14.63
CA LEU A 91 0.46 -0.94 -13.81
C LEU A 91 -0.71 -1.47 -12.99
N ARG A 92 -0.78 -2.79 -12.84
CA ARG A 92 -1.70 -3.43 -11.89
C ARG A 92 -1.10 -3.42 -10.49
N ILE A 93 -1.90 -3.06 -9.49
CA ILE A 93 -1.53 -3.21 -8.08
C ILE A 93 -1.75 -4.66 -7.65
N LYS A 94 -0.69 -5.31 -7.18
CA LYS A 94 -0.71 -6.68 -6.64
C LYS A 94 -0.92 -6.62 -5.13
N GLU A 95 -2.05 -7.14 -4.65
CA GLU A 95 -2.40 -7.10 -3.22
C GLU A 95 -1.82 -8.30 -2.46
N PHE A 96 -1.27 -8.09 -1.26
CA PHE A 96 -0.73 -9.18 -0.41
C PHE A 96 -1.31 -9.18 1.00
N LYS A 97 -1.38 -10.37 1.62
CA LYS A 97 -1.89 -10.54 2.99
C LYS A 97 -0.83 -10.14 4.00
N LYS A 98 -1.25 -9.37 5.00
CA LYS A 98 -0.41 -8.89 6.11
C LYS A 98 0.03 -10.01 7.07
N THR A 99 -0.80 -11.03 7.23
CA THR A 99 -0.66 -12.09 8.26
C THR A 99 0.54 -13.01 8.06
N ASP A 100 1.12 -13.06 6.87
CA ASP A 100 2.25 -13.94 6.58
C ASP A 100 3.26 -13.25 5.64
N PRO A 101 4.09 -12.33 6.18
CA PRO A 101 5.05 -11.60 5.38
C PRO A 101 6.15 -12.52 4.81
N LYS A 102 6.52 -13.61 5.50
CA LYS A 102 7.53 -14.57 5.02
C LYS A 102 7.06 -15.29 3.76
N LYS A 103 5.82 -15.78 3.77
CA LYS A 103 5.22 -16.42 2.60
C LYS A 103 5.11 -15.45 1.43
N PHE A 104 4.67 -14.21 1.68
CA PHE A 104 4.64 -13.18 0.64
C PHE A 104 6.02 -12.94 0.02
N VAL A 105 7.08 -12.80 0.84
CA VAL A 105 8.43 -12.59 0.33
C VAL A 105 8.89 -13.77 -0.52
N LYS A 106 8.76 -15.00 -0.01
CA LYS A 106 9.21 -16.22 -0.69
C LYS A 106 8.44 -16.53 -1.98
N ASP A 107 7.11 -16.51 -1.90
CA ASP A 107 6.25 -17.02 -2.97
C ASP A 107 5.88 -15.96 -4.01
N THR A 108 5.99 -14.67 -3.66
CA THR A 108 5.60 -13.57 -4.54
C THR A 108 6.74 -12.60 -4.79
N LEU A 109 7.26 -11.92 -3.77
CA LEU A 109 8.22 -10.83 -3.96
C LEU A 109 9.53 -11.30 -4.62
N ASN A 110 10.08 -12.44 -4.18
CA ASN A 110 11.34 -12.97 -4.71
C ASN A 110 11.20 -13.56 -6.11
N ARG A 111 9.97 -13.90 -6.53
CA ARG A 111 9.67 -14.38 -7.88
C ARG A 111 9.43 -13.25 -8.88
N ASP A 112 9.22 -12.02 -8.40
CA ASP A 112 9.08 -10.86 -9.27
C ASP A 112 10.41 -10.54 -9.97
N LYS A 113 10.36 -10.41 -11.30
CA LYS A 113 11.50 -10.11 -12.17
C LYS A 113 11.70 -8.61 -12.42
N SER A 114 10.90 -7.78 -11.77
CA SER A 114 11.02 -6.33 -11.86
C SER A 114 12.28 -5.85 -11.15
N ASN A 115 13.02 -4.94 -11.80
CA ASN A 115 14.20 -4.30 -11.24
C ASN A 115 13.79 -3.26 -10.20
N ILE A 116 12.66 -2.57 -10.38
CA ILE A 116 12.16 -1.59 -9.40
C ILE A 116 10.77 -1.98 -8.93
N ILE A 117 10.66 -2.30 -7.64
CA ILE A 117 9.40 -2.73 -7.00
C ILE A 117 9.02 -1.73 -5.92
N LEU A 118 7.80 -1.19 -6.01
CA LEU A 118 7.22 -0.34 -4.98
C LEU A 118 6.21 -1.11 -4.13
N LEU A 119 6.35 -1.05 -2.81
CA LEU A 119 5.50 -1.68 -1.81
C LEU A 119 4.86 -0.58 -0.95
N SER A 120 3.53 -0.52 -0.91
CA SER A 120 2.82 0.32 0.06
C SER A 120 2.22 -0.52 1.18
N SER A 121 2.48 -0.10 2.42
CA SER A 121 2.02 -0.84 3.61
C SER A 121 1.54 0.11 4.72
N ALA A 122 0.81 -0.43 5.68
CA ALA A 122 0.52 0.28 6.92
C ALA A 122 1.72 0.25 7.88
N ARG A 123 1.82 1.27 8.74
CA ARG A 123 2.96 1.52 9.64
C ARG A 123 3.36 0.25 10.40
N GLU A 124 2.39 -0.38 11.04
CA GLU A 124 2.58 -1.53 11.92
C GLU A 124 3.09 -2.79 11.19
N TRP A 125 2.98 -2.83 9.86
CA TRP A 125 3.41 -3.98 9.04
C TRP A 125 4.76 -3.78 8.35
N ILE A 126 5.25 -2.54 8.23
CA ILE A 126 6.54 -2.26 7.61
C ILE A 126 7.70 -2.98 8.35
N PRO A 127 7.81 -2.94 9.69
CA PRO A 127 8.88 -3.65 10.39
C PRO A 127 8.86 -5.16 10.11
N SER A 128 7.67 -5.77 10.15
CA SER A 128 7.49 -7.21 9.90
C SER A 128 7.81 -7.60 8.45
N LEU A 129 7.44 -6.74 7.48
CA LEU A 129 7.77 -6.91 6.08
C LEU A 129 9.28 -6.81 5.84
N LEU A 130 9.93 -5.76 6.34
CA LEU A 130 11.39 -5.58 6.22
C LEU A 130 12.14 -6.74 6.87
N LYS A 131 11.67 -7.21 8.03
CA LYS A 131 12.24 -8.39 8.71
C LYS A 131 12.11 -9.66 7.88
N ALA A 132 11.00 -9.84 7.17
CA ALA A 132 10.81 -10.97 6.28
C ALA A 132 11.69 -10.91 5.03
N ILE A 133 12.04 -9.70 4.57
CA ILE A 133 12.99 -9.48 3.47
C ILE A 133 14.43 -9.74 3.94
N GLY A 134 14.74 -9.49 5.22
CA GLY A 134 16.06 -9.72 5.82
C GLY A 134 16.59 -8.57 6.67
N TYR A 135 15.84 -7.47 6.80
CA TYR A 135 16.29 -6.25 7.46
C TYR A 135 15.57 -5.97 8.77
N ARG A 136 16.29 -5.45 9.75
CA ARG A 136 15.69 -4.93 10.99
C ARG A 136 15.86 -3.43 11.03
N ILE A 137 14.77 -2.72 11.30
CA ILE A 137 14.82 -1.29 11.61
C ILE A 137 15.07 -1.13 13.11
N LYS A 138 16.03 -0.28 13.48
CA LYS A 138 16.38 -0.01 14.88
C LYS A 138 15.40 0.98 15.52
N GLU A 139 14.90 1.92 14.73
CA GLU A 139 14.01 2.98 15.17
C GLU A 139 12.71 2.90 14.40
N GLU A 140 11.60 3.03 15.13
CA GLU A 140 10.29 3.15 14.51
C GLU A 140 10.08 4.60 14.06
N VAL A 141 10.35 4.86 12.79
CA VAL A 141 10.17 6.19 12.21
C VAL A 141 8.71 6.35 11.77
N ASP A 142 7.90 6.99 12.60
CA ASP A 142 6.46 7.23 12.38
C ASP A 142 6.21 8.49 11.53
N ASP A 143 6.66 8.46 10.27
CA ASP A 143 6.43 9.55 9.33
C ASP A 143 5.85 9.02 8.00
N PHE A 144 4.87 9.74 7.46
CA PHE A 144 4.26 9.50 6.15
C PHE A 144 5.22 9.78 4.99
N ASP A 145 6.22 10.61 5.23
CA ASP A 145 7.20 11.02 4.22
C ASP A 145 8.37 10.05 4.07
N ASN A 146 8.44 9.00 4.89
CA ASN A 146 9.54 8.03 4.81
C ASN A 146 9.44 7.12 3.59
N VAL A 147 10.61 6.80 3.04
CA VAL A 147 10.83 5.84 1.97
C VAL A 147 11.98 4.91 2.39
N TRP A 148 11.68 3.64 2.60
CA TRP A 148 12.70 2.62 2.82
C TRP A 148 13.16 2.10 1.46
N VAL A 149 14.43 2.30 1.14
CA VAL A 149 15.03 1.88 -0.13
C VAL A 149 16.06 0.80 0.16
N ILE A 150 15.88 -0.36 -0.46
CA ILE A 150 16.83 -1.46 -0.46
C ILE A 150 17.46 -1.48 -1.86
N GLU A 151 18.71 -1.05 -1.95
CA GLU A 151 19.51 -1.12 -3.17
C GLU A 151 20.19 -2.48 -3.26
N ASN A 152 20.38 -3.00 -4.49
CA ASN A 152 21.03 -4.28 -4.76
C ASN A 152 20.39 -5.44 -3.98
N ASP A 153 19.06 -5.55 -4.02
CA ASP A 153 18.30 -6.64 -3.41
C ASP A 153 18.60 -7.98 -4.10
N ASP A 154 19.40 -8.81 -3.42
CA ASP A 154 19.77 -10.16 -3.85
C ASP A 154 18.74 -11.23 -3.46
N LYS A 155 17.57 -10.81 -2.94
CA LYS A 155 16.48 -11.68 -2.45
C LYS A 155 16.83 -12.50 -1.21
N LYS A 156 18.03 -12.33 -0.66
CA LYS A 156 18.53 -12.97 0.57
C LYS A 156 18.74 -11.96 1.70
N GLY A 157 18.59 -10.66 1.42
CA GLY A 157 18.67 -9.59 2.42
C GLY A 157 20.07 -9.01 2.58
N HIS A 158 20.96 -9.16 1.59
CA HIS A 158 22.32 -8.61 1.63
C HIS A 158 22.47 -7.24 0.96
N GLY A 159 21.40 -6.71 0.35
CA GLY A 159 21.37 -5.36 -0.20
C GLY A 159 21.51 -4.26 0.87
N LYS A 160 21.60 -3.00 0.44
CA LYS A 160 21.77 -1.84 1.31
C LYS A 160 20.43 -1.16 1.62
N LEU A 161 19.95 -1.30 2.85
CA LEU A 161 18.79 -0.55 3.34
C LEU A 161 19.17 0.89 3.70
N SER A 162 18.40 1.85 3.21
CA SER A 162 18.45 3.26 3.59
C SER A 162 17.04 3.81 3.79
N VAL A 163 16.91 4.85 4.63
CA VAL A 163 15.65 5.57 4.80
C VAL A 163 15.82 6.97 4.24
N LYS A 164 14.93 7.37 3.34
CA LYS A 164 14.92 8.68 2.68
C LYS A 164 13.55 9.35 2.88
N LYS A 165 13.47 10.62 2.53
CA LYS A 165 12.23 11.42 2.54
C LYS A 165 11.65 11.54 1.14
N GLN A 166 10.32 11.60 1.02
CA GLN A 166 9.63 11.84 -0.24
C GLN A 166 9.75 13.31 -0.66
N ASN A 167 9.80 14.24 0.30
CA ASN A 167 9.90 15.68 0.08
C ASN A 167 8.81 16.23 -0.85
N LEU A 168 7.56 15.76 -0.66
CA LEU A 168 6.42 16.11 -1.52
C LEU A 168 5.61 17.32 -1.04
N GLU A 169 6.03 18.01 0.01
CA GLU A 169 5.23 19.05 0.68
C GLU A 169 4.80 20.18 -0.27
N SER A 170 5.68 20.62 -1.19
CA SER A 170 5.34 21.65 -2.19
C SER A 170 4.24 21.18 -3.14
N CYS A 171 4.33 19.95 -3.65
CA CYS A 171 3.31 19.35 -4.51
C CYS A 171 1.99 19.14 -3.76
N ILE A 172 2.05 18.67 -2.51
CA ILE A 172 0.87 18.46 -1.67
C ILE A 172 0.13 19.79 -1.44
N LYS A 173 0.85 20.86 -1.06
CA LYS A 173 0.27 22.19 -0.89
C LYS A 173 -0.37 22.69 -2.18
N TYR A 174 0.31 22.53 -3.31
CA TYR A 174 -0.23 22.92 -4.61
C TYR A 174 -1.53 22.18 -4.93
N TYR A 175 -1.55 20.85 -4.76
CA TYR A 175 -2.74 20.03 -5.01
C TYR A 175 -3.91 20.38 -4.09
N LEU A 176 -3.64 20.70 -2.82
CA LEU A 176 -4.70 21.10 -1.88
C LEU A 176 -5.31 22.46 -2.25
N ALA A 177 -4.51 23.38 -2.79
CA ALA A 177 -4.98 24.71 -3.19
C ALA A 177 -5.73 24.70 -4.54
N HIS A 178 -5.32 23.86 -5.50
CA HIS A 178 -5.81 23.93 -6.89
C HIS A 178 -6.64 22.71 -7.31
N GLY A 179 -6.67 21.65 -6.49
CA GLY A 179 -7.27 20.38 -6.85
C GLY A 179 -6.44 19.57 -7.84
N ASN A 180 -7.06 18.55 -8.43
CA ASN A 180 -6.41 17.64 -9.39
C ASN A 180 -6.36 18.26 -10.79
N THR A 181 -5.47 19.23 -11.02
CA THR A 181 -5.28 19.85 -12.35
C THR A 181 -4.25 19.12 -13.22
N ASP A 182 -3.55 18.13 -12.67
CA ASP A 182 -2.50 17.34 -13.36
C ASP A 182 -3.01 16.44 -14.52
N GLY A 183 -4.27 16.59 -14.92
CA GLY A 183 -4.90 15.92 -16.06
C GLY A 183 -5.24 16.81 -17.27
N ILE A 184 -4.99 18.11 -17.21
CA ILE A 184 -5.15 19.00 -18.38
C ILE A 184 -3.80 19.66 -18.62
N ALA A 185 -2.98 19.00 -19.43
CA ALA A 185 -1.99 19.72 -20.21
C ALA A 185 -2.76 20.76 -21.03
N VAL A 186 -2.67 22.01 -20.59
CA VAL A 186 -3.09 23.19 -21.31
C VAL A 186 -2.25 23.23 -22.60
N ASN A 187 -2.77 22.61 -23.65
CA ASN A 187 -2.41 22.96 -25.00
C ASN A 187 -3.44 23.99 -25.49
N SER A 188 -3.42 25.17 -24.87
CA SER A 188 -4.12 26.37 -25.36
C SER A 188 -3.09 27.40 -25.83
N LYS A 189 -2.21 26.99 -26.75
CA LYS A 189 -1.62 27.92 -27.71
C LYS A 189 -2.32 27.67 -29.04
N ASN A 190 -2.90 28.72 -29.60
CA ASN A 190 -3.69 28.81 -30.83
C ASN A 190 -5.20 28.52 -30.73
N LYS A 191 -5.94 29.51 -30.24
CA LYS A 191 -7.11 30.02 -30.97
C LYS A 191 -7.22 31.54 -30.80
N LYS A 192 -6.41 32.25 -31.60
CA LYS A 192 -6.71 33.62 -32.00
C LYS A 192 -8.04 33.61 -32.75
N GLY A 193 -8.91 34.55 -32.40
CA GLY A 193 -9.87 35.19 -33.30
C GLY A 193 -10.93 34.30 -33.95
N SER A 194 -12.18 34.45 -33.50
CA SER A 194 -13.18 35.13 -34.34
C SER A 194 -14.50 35.21 -33.58
N SER A 195 -14.82 36.43 -33.21
CA SER A 195 -16.20 36.88 -33.01
C SER A 195 -16.96 36.64 -34.31
N LYS A 196 -18.06 35.89 -34.24
CA LYS A 196 -19.23 36.14 -35.07
C LYS A 196 -20.48 35.54 -34.44
N LYS A 197 -21.36 36.46 -34.02
CA LYS A 197 -22.81 36.28 -33.94
C LYS A 197 -23.30 35.47 -35.14
N ASN A 198 -24.26 34.57 -34.93
CA ASN A 198 -25.50 34.57 -35.68
C ASN A 198 -26.58 33.70 -35.02
N ASN A 199 -27.76 34.33 -34.89
CA ASN A 199 -29.07 33.75 -34.60
C ASN A 199 -29.50 32.76 -35.70
N SER A 200 -30.20 31.69 -35.30
CA SER A 200 -31.41 31.14 -35.95
C SER A 200 -31.86 29.92 -35.12
N LYS A 201 -32.97 29.96 -34.37
CA LYS A 201 -34.37 29.68 -34.78
C LYS A 201 -34.57 28.44 -35.67
N ASN A 202 -35.60 27.67 -35.28
CA ASN A 202 -36.30 26.55 -35.95
C ASN A 202 -35.65 25.16 -35.83
N ASN A 203 -36.34 24.05 -35.55
CA ASN A 203 -37.78 23.76 -35.51
C ASN A 203 -38.10 22.55 -34.61
N LYS A 204 -39.24 22.65 -33.91
CA LYS A 204 -40.04 21.52 -33.41
C LYS A 204 -40.57 20.70 -34.58
N THR A 205 -40.51 19.37 -34.52
CA THR A 205 -41.64 18.42 -34.59
C THR A 205 -41.13 17.02 -34.93
N LYS A 206 -41.58 16.02 -34.16
CA LYS A 206 -42.26 14.83 -34.70
C LYS A 206 -42.93 14.04 -33.57
N ASN A 207 -44.25 14.02 -33.66
CA ASN A 207 -45.17 13.09 -33.00
C ASN A 207 -45.01 11.67 -33.59
N ASN A 208 -45.28 10.65 -32.76
CA ASN A 208 -46.18 9.50 -33.01
C ASN A 208 -45.99 8.49 -31.86
N LYS A 209 -46.85 8.42 -30.84
CA LYS A 209 -48.18 7.79 -30.74
C LYS A 209 -48.22 6.28 -31.10
N SER A 210 -48.37 5.49 -30.03
CA SER A 210 -49.31 4.37 -29.83
C SER A 210 -49.20 3.07 -30.65
N LYS A 211 -49.06 1.94 -29.91
CA LYS A 211 -49.89 0.70 -29.93
C LYS A 211 -49.15 -0.35 -29.07
N LYS A 212 -49.58 -0.75 -27.87
CA LYS A 212 -50.74 -1.58 -27.45
C LYS A 212 -50.67 -3.03 -27.98
N ASN A 213 -50.93 -3.98 -27.06
CA ASN A 213 -51.21 -5.43 -27.20
C ASN A 213 -49.98 -6.37 -27.10
N THR A 214 -49.97 -7.54 -26.46
CA THR A 214 -50.98 -8.35 -25.72
C THR A 214 -50.28 -9.55 -25.05
N LYS A 215 -50.81 -9.95 -23.88
CA LYS A 215 -51.02 -11.33 -23.35
C LYS A 215 -50.27 -12.54 -23.96
N LYS A 216 -49.63 -13.34 -23.07
CA LYS A 216 -49.82 -14.81 -22.82
C LYS A 216 -48.68 -15.28 -21.89
N SER A 217 -48.88 -15.79 -20.67
CA SER A 217 -49.57 -17.00 -20.19
C SER A 217 -48.95 -18.34 -20.64
N SER A 218 -48.18 -18.96 -19.74
CA SER A 218 -48.01 -20.42 -19.52
C SER A 218 -46.94 -20.60 -18.42
N LYS A 219 -47.15 -21.03 -17.18
CA LYS A 219 -47.87 -22.17 -16.56
C LYS A 219 -47.21 -23.54 -16.85
N LYS A 220 -46.35 -24.00 -15.93
CA LYS A 220 -46.03 -25.41 -15.57
C LYS A 220 -45.09 -25.35 -14.34
N THR A 221 -45.45 -25.59 -13.08
CA THR A 221 -45.98 -26.77 -12.34
C THR A 221 -45.15 -28.04 -12.45
N THR A 222 -44.41 -28.38 -11.38
CA THR A 222 -44.14 -29.73 -10.82
C THR A 222 -43.55 -29.55 -9.39
N THR A 223 -44.37 -29.72 -8.34
CA THR A 223 -44.39 -30.86 -7.37
C THR A 223 -43.16 -30.97 -6.44
N LYS A 224 -43.22 -30.46 -5.20
CA LYS A 224 -43.60 -31.14 -3.93
C LYS A 224 -42.77 -32.40 -3.58
N LYS A 225 -41.95 -32.29 -2.53
CA LYS A 225 -41.88 -33.30 -1.45
C LYS A 225 -41.35 -32.66 -0.16
N SER A 226 -42.04 -32.93 0.94
CA SER A 226 -41.87 -32.32 2.25
C SER A 226 -41.89 -33.38 3.35
N LYS A 227 -41.01 -33.20 4.36
CA LYS A 227 -41.09 -33.61 5.79
C LYS A 227 -40.88 -35.10 6.11
N PRO A 228 -40.46 -35.51 7.34
CA PRO A 228 -40.68 -34.88 8.68
C PRO A 228 -39.39 -34.62 9.51
N VAL A 229 -39.32 -33.61 10.40
CA VAL A 229 -39.78 -33.53 11.80
C VAL A 229 -39.37 -34.72 12.67
N ASN A 230 -38.43 -34.48 13.61
CA ASN A 230 -38.39 -35.21 14.87
C ASN A 230 -38.10 -34.25 16.04
N LYS A 231 -38.91 -34.36 17.10
CA LYS A 231 -38.91 -33.59 18.36
C LYS A 231 -38.95 -34.62 19.49
N ASN A 232 -38.49 -34.18 20.69
CA ASN A 232 -38.58 -34.79 22.03
C ASN A 232 -37.26 -35.49 22.48
N THR A 233 -36.77 -35.33 23.71
CA THR A 233 -37.34 -34.76 24.95
C THR A 233 -36.27 -34.45 26.01
N LYS A 234 -36.68 -33.61 26.97
CA LYS A 234 -36.05 -33.12 28.20
C LYS A 234 -35.45 -34.18 29.14
N LYS A 235 -34.42 -33.81 29.93
CA LYS A 235 -34.40 -33.99 31.40
C LYS A 235 -33.39 -33.07 32.10
N ALA A 236 -33.67 -32.80 33.37
CA ALA A 236 -33.33 -31.59 34.12
C ALA A 236 -32.12 -31.71 35.07
N LYS A 237 -31.76 -30.56 35.67
CA LYS A 237 -30.69 -30.25 36.67
C LYS A 237 -30.81 -31.05 37.99
N PRO A 238 -29.78 -31.05 38.87
CA PRO A 238 -29.59 -29.97 39.88
C PRO A 238 -28.11 -29.52 40.04
N VAL A 239 -27.79 -28.22 40.10
CA VAL A 239 -27.57 -27.37 41.30
C VAL A 239 -26.66 -27.97 42.40
N LYS A 240 -25.46 -27.39 42.63
CA LYS A 240 -25.03 -26.79 43.93
C LYS A 240 -23.58 -26.22 43.93
N LYS A 241 -23.52 -24.94 44.34
CA LYS A 241 -22.60 -24.27 45.31
C LYS A 241 -21.09 -24.07 45.04
N ASN A 242 -20.76 -22.78 44.88
CA ASN A 242 -19.73 -21.97 45.56
C ASN A 242 -18.61 -22.67 46.36
N LYS A 243 -17.36 -22.25 46.10
CA LYS A 243 -16.46 -21.74 47.16
C LYS A 243 -15.37 -20.81 46.59
N GLN A 244 -15.41 -19.55 47.03
CA GLN A 244 -14.26 -18.65 47.07
C GLN A 244 -13.23 -19.15 48.09
N ILE A 245 -11.93 -18.89 47.86
CA ILE A 245 -10.83 -18.60 48.82
C ILE A 245 -9.68 -18.10 47.93
N SER A 246 -9.42 -16.80 47.79
CA SER A 246 -8.70 -15.89 48.68
C SER A 246 -7.18 -16.17 48.81
N LYS A 247 -6.42 -15.12 48.45
CA LYS A 247 -5.12 -14.69 49.02
C LYS A 247 -3.88 -15.54 48.70
N LYS A 248 -2.97 -14.94 47.92
CA LYS A 248 -1.56 -14.82 48.35
C LYS A 248 -0.94 -13.54 47.78
N SER A 249 -0.56 -12.68 48.70
CA SER A 249 0.09 -11.40 48.53
C SER A 249 1.59 -11.52 48.82
N LYS A 250 2.38 -10.68 48.12
CA LYS A 250 3.72 -10.15 48.47
C LYS A 250 4.94 -11.10 48.25
N PRO A 251 6.16 -10.56 47.97
CA PRO A 251 6.65 -9.26 48.42
C PRO A 251 7.23 -8.29 47.38
N VAL A 252 7.11 -7.03 47.80
CA VAL A 252 7.88 -5.86 47.39
C VAL A 252 9.35 -6.10 47.73
N VAL A 253 10.24 -6.09 46.74
CA VAL A 253 11.69 -5.93 46.98
C VAL A 253 12.04 -4.48 46.68
N ARG A 254 12.23 -3.74 47.77
CA ARG A 254 12.77 -2.39 47.84
C ARG A 254 14.28 -2.55 47.94
N ASN A 255 15.04 -2.24 46.88
CA ASN A 255 16.49 -2.11 47.00
C ASN A 255 16.87 -0.64 47.06
N THR A 256 17.24 -0.23 48.27
CA THR A 256 17.91 1.02 48.61
C THR A 256 19.42 0.90 48.46
N LYS A 257 20.06 2.05 48.22
CA LYS A 257 21.50 2.39 48.38
C LYS A 257 22.45 1.94 47.26
N LYS A 258 23.03 2.92 46.55
CA LYS A 258 24.30 3.53 46.97
C LYS A 258 24.57 4.81 46.18
N SER A 259 24.60 5.92 46.91
CA SER A 259 25.40 7.09 46.58
C SER A 259 26.86 6.68 46.47
N ASN A 260 27.53 7.01 45.37
CA ASN A 260 28.97 7.18 45.38
C ASN A 260 29.28 8.57 44.85
N GLN A 261 29.73 9.40 45.80
CA GLN A 261 30.51 10.59 45.53
C GLN A 261 31.71 10.21 44.68
N ASN A 262 31.98 10.98 43.62
CA ASN A 262 33.35 11.14 43.18
C ASN A 262 33.61 12.64 42.98
N LYS A 263 34.14 13.25 44.04
CA LYS A 263 34.86 14.52 44.00
C LYS A 263 36.25 14.22 43.46
N ASN A 264 36.66 14.91 42.39
CA ASN A 264 38.03 15.32 42.08
C ASN A 264 38.05 15.83 40.64
N ASN A 265 38.77 16.87 40.22
CA ASN A 265 39.48 17.97 40.87
C ASN A 265 40.05 18.81 39.70
N ARG A 266 40.49 20.05 39.97
CA ARG A 266 41.28 20.98 39.13
C ARG A 266 40.51 21.78 38.07
N LYS A 267 40.24 23.08 38.24
CA LYS A 267 41.14 24.26 38.32
C LYS A 267 42.21 24.27 37.22
N ARG A 268 42.14 25.26 36.31
CA ARG A 268 43.19 26.28 36.12
C ARG A 268 42.81 27.25 34.99
N TYR A 269 42.90 28.54 35.35
CA TYR A 269 42.96 29.78 34.56
C TYR A 269 41.74 30.18 33.74
#